data_AF-A0A2H0TLR5-F1
#
_entry.id   AF-A0A2H0TLR5-F1
#
_cell.length_a   1.000
_cell.length_b   1.000
_cell.length_c   1.000
_cell.angle_alpha   90.00
_cell.angle_beta   90.00
_cell.angle_gamma   90.00
#
_symmetry.space_group_name_H-M   'P 1'
#
loop_
_entity.id
_entity.type
_entity.pdbx_description
1 polymer ?
#
loop_
_entity_poly.entity_id
_entity_poly.type
_entity_poly.pdbx_seq_one_letter_code
_entity_poly.pdbx_strand_id
1 'polypeptide(L)'
;MNEEKTSPQITPEEIAKQGEEIYEKEFRKKLEPKESGKYVAIEVESKKYFIGGTKEEALDEAQKVFPNKIFFVRRIGELEKVASKYSFDFTSSSAYDRLF
;
A
#
# COMPACT_ATOMS: atom_id res chain seq x y z
N MET A 1 13.11 -16.24 -32.17
CA MET A 1 11.70 -15.84 -32.04
C MET A 1 11.67 -14.58 -31.21
N ASN A 2 11.50 -13.46 -31.91
CA ASN A 2 10.89 -12.17 -31.57
C ASN A 2 10.92 -11.68 -30.12
N GLU A 3 11.51 -10.48 -29.99
CA GLU A 3 11.52 -9.60 -28.83
C GLU A 3 10.09 -9.17 -28.42
N GLU A 4 9.61 -9.60 -27.26
CA GLU A 4 8.50 -8.93 -26.55
C GLU A 4 9.07 -7.94 -25.52
N LYS A 5 9.48 -6.76 -26.00
CA LYS A 5 9.69 -5.59 -25.14
C LYS A 5 8.36 -4.89 -24.92
N THR A 6 7.77 -4.92 -23.73
CA THR A 6 6.89 -3.85 -23.17
C THR A 6 6.35 -4.28 -21.80
N SER A 7 7.00 -3.96 -20.69
CA SER A 7 6.61 -2.89 -19.73
C SER A 7 7.52 -3.08 -18.49
N PRO A 8 7.88 -2.06 -17.71
CA PRO A 8 8.79 -2.27 -16.58
C PRO A 8 8.17 -3.29 -15.63
N GLN A 9 8.90 -4.39 -15.39
CA GLN A 9 8.51 -5.54 -14.58
C GLN A 9 8.54 -5.17 -13.09
N ILE A 10 7.86 -4.09 -12.69
CA ILE A 10 7.74 -3.71 -11.28
C ILE A 10 6.73 -4.67 -10.67
N THR A 11 7.21 -5.52 -9.76
CA THR A 11 6.35 -6.46 -9.05
C THR A 11 5.39 -5.69 -8.13
N PRO A 12 4.22 -6.26 -7.79
CA PRO A 12 3.29 -5.63 -6.83
C PRO A 12 3.95 -5.28 -5.48
N GLU A 13 4.93 -6.07 -5.04
CA GLU A 13 5.73 -5.80 -3.83
C GLU A 13 6.58 -4.52 -3.98
N GLU A 14 7.24 -4.35 -5.12
CA GLU A 14 8.02 -3.14 -5.39
C GLU A 14 7.12 -1.90 -5.49
N ILE A 15 5.92 -2.03 -6.08
CA ILE A 15 4.92 -0.96 -6.09
C ILE A 15 4.49 -0.61 -4.68
N ALA A 16 4.23 -1.61 -3.83
CA ALA A 16 3.85 -1.36 -2.44
C ALA A 16 4.94 -0.62 -1.67
N LYS A 17 6.20 -1.08 -1.79
CA LYS A 17 7.34 -0.45 -1.13
C LYS A 17 7.58 0.98 -1.63
N GLN A 18 7.56 1.20 -2.95
CA GLN A 18 7.76 2.52 -3.53
C GLN A 18 6.62 3.47 -3.18
N GLY A 19 5.37 2.99 -3.25
CA GLY A 19 4.18 3.77 -2.90
C GLY A 19 4.19 4.20 -1.44
N GLU A 20 4.61 3.30 -0.55
CA GLU A 20 4.81 3.61 0.86
C GLU A 20 5.92 4.66 1.07
N GLU A 21 7.10 4.48 0.46
CA GLU A 21 8.19 5.45 0.58
C GLU A 21 7.80 6.85 0.08
N ILE A 22 7.09 6.93 -1.05
CA ILE A 22 6.59 8.19 -1.61
C ILE A 22 5.57 8.82 -0.66
N TYR A 23 4.64 8.01 -0.14
CA TYR A 23 3.66 8.49 0.83
C TYR A 23 4.37 9.07 2.06
N GLU A 24 5.31 8.35 2.66
CA GLU A 24 5.99 8.78 3.88
C GLU A 24 6.84 10.05 3.68
N LYS A 25 7.60 10.11 2.58
CA LYS A 25 8.54 11.21 2.31
C LYS A 25 7.82 12.49 1.88
N GLU A 26 6.81 12.38 1.02
CA GLU A 26 6.25 13.55 0.32
C GLU A 26 4.80 13.86 0.67
N PHE A 27 3.95 12.85 0.84
CA PHE A 27 2.51 13.05 0.96
C PHE A 27 2.02 13.07 2.40
N ARG A 28 2.67 12.34 3.31
CA ARG A 28 2.30 12.23 4.71
C ARG A 28 2.11 13.60 5.36
N LYS A 29 3.12 14.47 5.28
CA LYS A 29 3.08 15.83 5.85
C LYS A 29 2.02 16.73 5.20
N LYS A 30 1.61 16.45 3.96
CA LYS A 30 0.65 17.26 3.20
C LYS A 30 -0.79 16.77 3.39
N LEU A 31 -0.98 15.45 3.46
CA LEU A 31 -2.29 14.79 3.47
C LEU A 31 -2.79 14.50 4.88
N GLU A 32 -1.94 14.08 5.83
CA GLU A 32 -2.36 13.79 7.21
C GLU A 32 -3.11 14.95 7.90
N PRO A 33 -2.72 16.24 7.78
CA PRO A 33 -3.43 17.31 8.47
C PRO A 33 -4.78 17.70 7.84
N LYS A 34 -5.03 17.34 6.57
CA LYS A 34 -6.22 17.81 5.81
C LYS A 34 -7.19 16.69 5.46
N GLU A 35 -6.64 15.52 5.16
CA GLU A 35 -7.35 14.39 4.54
C GLU A 35 -7.28 13.15 5.45
N SER A 36 -7.06 13.34 6.77
CA SER A 36 -7.01 12.25 7.75
C SER A 36 -8.28 11.40 7.71
N GLY A 37 -8.11 10.08 7.78
CA GLY A 37 -9.20 9.11 7.78
C GLY A 37 -9.71 8.70 6.39
N LYS A 38 -9.32 9.42 5.33
CA LYS A 38 -9.61 9.08 3.93
C LYS A 38 -8.62 8.05 3.38
N TYR A 39 -8.84 7.60 2.15
CA TYR A 39 -7.94 6.70 1.43
C TYR A 39 -7.20 7.43 0.33
N VAL A 40 -5.94 7.06 0.13
CA VAL A 40 -5.12 7.52 -0.99
C VAL A 40 -4.73 6.32 -1.86
N ALA A 41 -4.94 6.44 -3.17
CA ALA A 41 -4.44 5.53 -4.19
C ALA A 41 -3.27 6.22 -4.91
N ILE A 42 -2.09 5.63 -4.87
CA ILE A 42 -0.86 6.17 -5.47
C ILE A 42 -0.44 5.27 -6.62
N GLU A 43 -0.25 5.89 -7.78
CA GLU A 43 0.38 5.28 -8.95
C GLU A 43 1.87 5.64 -8.90
N VAL A 44 2.73 4.64 -8.73
CA VAL A 44 4.16 4.84 -8.46
C VAL A 44 4.97 5.25 -9.69
N GLU A 45 4.58 4.81 -10.89
CA GLU A 45 5.32 5.11 -12.12
C GLU A 45 5.16 6.58 -12.50
N SER A 46 3.93 7.11 -12.46
CA SER A 46 3.59 8.50 -12.76
C SER A 46 3.64 9.40 -11.52
N LYS A 47 3.82 8.82 -10.32
CA LYS A 47 3.81 9.51 -9.01
C LYS A 47 2.53 10.33 -8.77
N LYS A 48 1.41 9.90 -9.37
CA LYS A 48 0.11 10.53 -9.15
C LYS A 48 -0.59 9.89 -7.97
N TYR A 49 -1.36 10.69 -7.25
CA TYR A 49 -2.16 10.22 -6.14
C TYR A 49 -3.61 10.68 -6.30
N PHE A 50 -4.53 9.87 -5.81
CA PHE A 50 -5.97 10.08 -5.84
C PHE A 50 -6.51 9.86 -4.44
N ILE A 51 -7.45 10.69 -3.99
CA ILE A 51 -7.99 10.62 -2.63
C ILE A 51 -9.48 10.32 -2.72
N GLY A 52 -9.94 9.37 -1.92
CA GLY A 52 -11.35 9.00 -1.81
C GLY A 52 -11.78 8.89 -0.35
N GLY A 53 -13.06 9.08 -0.07
CA GLY A 53 -13.63 8.80 1.26
C GLY A 53 -13.55 7.32 1.59
N THR A 54 -13.69 6.45 0.58
CA THR A 54 -13.50 5.01 0.65
C THR A 54 -12.37 4.53 -0.26
N LYS A 55 -11.96 3.25 -0.08
CA LYS A 55 -10.99 2.59 -0.97
C LYS A 55 -11.50 2.54 -2.40
N GLU A 56 -12.78 2.27 -2.58
CA GLU A 56 -13.43 2.13 -3.89
C GLU A 56 -13.44 3.47 -4.62
N GLU A 57 -13.79 4.56 -3.94
CA GLU A 57 -13.76 5.91 -4.52
C GLU A 57 -12.36 6.30 -4.99
N ALA A 58 -11.34 6.04 -4.17
CA ALA A 58 -9.95 6.34 -4.53
C ALA A 58 -9.48 5.51 -5.75
N LEU A 59 -9.91 4.25 -5.83
CA LEU A 59 -9.59 3.36 -6.95
C LEU A 59 -10.38 3.68 -8.22
N ASP A 60 -11.63 4.11 -8.10
CA ASP A 60 -12.48 4.50 -9.23
C ASP A 60 -11.88 5.74 -9.93
N GLU A 61 -11.49 6.74 -9.14
CA GLU A 61 -10.79 7.94 -9.65
C GLU A 61 -9.45 7.58 -10.30
N ALA A 62 -8.69 6.66 -9.69
CA ALA A 62 -7.42 6.20 -10.25
C ALA A 62 -7.63 5.44 -11.57
N GLN A 63 -8.65 4.57 -11.66
CA GLN A 63 -8.98 3.78 -12.86
C GLN A 63 -9.47 4.65 -14.01
N LYS A 64 -10.20 5.74 -13.74
CA LYS A 64 -10.60 6.71 -14.79
C LYS A 64 -9.40 7.29 -15.52
N VAL A 65 -8.28 7.49 -14.82
CA VAL A 65 -7.04 8.03 -15.41
C VAL A 65 -6.13 6.93 -15.93
N PHE A 66 -6.06 5.79 -15.22
CA PHE A 66 -5.16 4.67 -15.52
C PHE A 66 -5.90 3.32 -15.42
N PRO A 67 -6.69 2.93 -16.44
CA PRO A 67 -7.61 1.79 -16.36
C PRO A 67 -6.95 0.41 -16.24
N ASN A 68 -5.63 0.29 -16.40
CA ASN A 68 -4.90 -0.99 -16.38
C ASN A 68 -3.58 -0.90 -15.57
N LYS A 69 -3.56 -0.09 -14.51
CA LYS A 69 -2.39 0.07 -13.65
C LYS A 69 -2.65 -0.48 -12.25
N ILE A 70 -1.57 -0.88 -11.58
CA ILE A 70 -1.59 -1.31 -10.20
C ILE A 70 -1.30 -0.09 -9.32
N PHE A 71 -2.12 0.10 -8.30
CA PHE A 71 -2.00 1.24 -7.39
C PHE A 71 -1.70 0.77 -5.98
N PHE A 72 -0.90 1.55 -5.27
CA PHE A 72 -0.75 1.42 -3.83
C PHE A 72 -1.88 2.16 -3.12
N VAL A 73 -2.71 1.45 -2.35
CA VAL A 73 -3.82 2.06 -1.61
C VAL A 73 -3.57 1.99 -0.11
N ARG A 74 -3.68 3.13 0.57
CA ARG A 74 -3.47 3.26 2.01
C ARG A 74 -4.48 4.22 2.63
N ARG A 75 -4.79 4.04 3.92
CA ARG A 75 -5.54 5.02 4.71
C ARG A 75 -4.62 6.14 5.20
N ILE A 76 -5.03 7.39 4.97
CA ILE A 76 -4.31 8.59 5.36
C ILE A 76 -4.44 8.81 6.86
N GLY A 77 -3.33 9.06 7.54
CA GLY A 77 -3.28 9.29 8.98
C GLY A 77 -3.32 8.02 9.84
N GLU A 78 -3.55 6.85 9.23
CA GLU A 78 -3.30 5.58 9.90
C GLU A 78 -1.80 5.33 9.85
N LEU A 79 -1.13 5.75 10.92
CA LEU A 79 0.14 5.18 11.28
C LEU A 79 -0.16 3.71 11.59
N GLU A 80 0.20 2.82 10.67
CA GLU A 80 0.83 1.58 11.12
C GLU A 80 1.86 2.06 12.14
N LYS A 81 1.51 1.95 13.43
CA LYS A 81 2.51 1.94 14.48
C LYS A 81 3.29 0.69 14.13
N VAL A 82 4.29 0.83 13.25
CA VAL A 82 5.29 -0.20 13.02
C VAL A 82 5.83 -0.47 14.39
N ALA A 83 5.31 -1.53 14.97
CA ALA A 83 5.75 -1.98 16.24
C ALA A 83 7.14 -2.53 15.95
N SER A 84 8.13 -1.67 16.09
CA SER A 84 9.41 -2.03 16.72
C SER A 84 9.21 -2.57 18.14
N LYS A 85 8.09 -3.27 18.40
CA LYS A 85 7.61 -3.77 19.70
C LYS A 85 6.69 -4.99 19.60
N TYR A 86 6.61 -5.67 18.46
CA TYR A 86 6.16 -7.05 18.45
C TYR A 86 7.27 -7.89 17.84
N SER A 87 8.12 -8.43 18.72
CA SER A 87 8.81 -9.67 18.45
C SER A 87 7.75 -10.65 17.94
N PHE A 88 7.86 -11.04 16.68
CA PHE A 88 7.11 -12.16 16.12
C PHE A 88 7.75 -13.43 16.70
N ASP A 89 7.52 -13.66 17.99
CA ASP A 89 7.83 -14.92 18.66
C ASP A 89 6.85 -15.95 18.10
N PHE A 90 7.33 -16.78 17.17
CA PHE A 90 6.66 -18.02 16.78
C PHE A 90 6.70 -19.00 17.97
N THR A 91 5.89 -18.74 18.99
CA THR A 91 5.63 -19.68 20.10
C THR A 91 4.14 -19.99 20.15
N SER A 92 3.66 -20.63 19.09
CA SER A 92 2.39 -21.36 19.14
C SER A 92 2.68 -22.85 18.98
N SER A 93 2.98 -23.51 20.10
CA SER A 93 2.40 -24.81 20.42
C SER A 93 2.61 -25.09 21.90
N SER A 94 1.79 -24.47 22.75
CA SER A 94 1.45 -25.06 24.03
C SER A 94 0.29 -26.04 23.80
N ALA A 95 0.34 -27.18 24.48
CA ALA A 95 -0.76 -28.13 24.69
C ALA A 95 -1.05 -29.18 23.60
N TYR A 96 -0.06 -30.02 23.29
CA TYR A 96 -0.30 -31.47 23.23
C TYR A 96 0.60 -32.15 24.27
N ASP A 97 0.32 -31.90 25.55
CA ASP A 97 0.78 -32.74 26.64
C ASP A 97 -0.34 -33.74 26.98
N ARG A 98 -0.05 -35.01 26.74
CA ARG A 98 -0.62 -36.23 27.34
C ARG A 98 -2.09 -36.21 27.78
N LEU A 99 -2.95 -36.86 26.99
CA LEU A 99 -3.98 -37.76 27.51
C LEU A 99 -4.01 -39.02 26.63
N PHE A 100 -3.98 -40.16 27.32
CA PHE A 100 -3.77 -41.56 26.90
C PHE A 100 -2.32 -42.03 26.80
#